data_AF-F6DHL7-F1
#
_entry.id   AF-F6DHL7-F1
#
_cell.length_a   1.000
_cell.length_b   1.000
_cell.length_c   1.000
_cell.angle_alpha   90.00
_cell.angle_beta   90.00
_cell.angle_gamma   90.00
#
_symmetry.space_group_name_H-M   'P 1'
#
loop_
_entity.id
_entity.type
_entity.pdbx_description
1 polymer ?
#
loop_
_entity_poly.entity_id
_entity_poly.type
_entity_poly.pdbx_seq_one_letter_code
_entity_poly.pdbx_strand_id
1 'polypeptide(L)'
;MNRKGIALVATLALMVVIALLVFGTFFTTQIELWTTRNDTTSVQAFYAAEAGLQKYKAALFQQYVWREQRGGTGGGGGCFTSLARGLDLDRDGILTPFVNNRLVLAQNEVVTDANGNPVGRYTATLYKDAQDGQLFTLVSEGTSGGAKARVQATFRISNSDYLEQAIFAGAGQANKWLNGRATIRGGVYVVGSPNNPDQYVIKTNGNFALYNWYDLTTYSGIADRVERSYQRVNDLCASLRVQYGKISVGGSTQIGEPDNKVKGVFVGRGAQDITGNNEDVCQSNKGVCTEAMGPFDLSNPPPFPTLDAKLNSPACESYSTWRSCLQDKAALHIQRIGNEVSVAKPLSVTLNSTCLSAMTTGTLTLDNTTVDCTFTQLDGTLGGFKYTYAGGQGLLELYGDVVLEGLNLELKQATEYKALSGTKKSATLVVLKRNNQGGDVDINGNLLPQTSHGLFPNHVLGLVAEGDIYQQGQYVMAPLYAGGTFRVVQDNVLFGSVIANEFCTTSAGGQNTGNQGGNKNNKNEEKEDQCNAGQKAEVVYIRIPKENRPALLPSLKGGKPVFQILSYERR
;
A
#
# COMPACT_ATOMS: atom_id res chain seq x y z
N MET A 1 25.68 54.18 1.49
CA MET A 1 25.21 52.96 0.80
C MET A 1 26.45 52.23 0.31
N ASN A 2 26.69 50.95 0.70
CA ASN A 2 27.61 49.96 0.06
C ASN A 2 28.06 48.79 0.97
N ARG A 3 27.65 48.71 2.25
CA ARG A 3 27.96 47.54 3.10
C ARG A 3 26.99 46.36 2.95
N LYS A 4 25.74 46.59 2.55
CA LYS A 4 24.73 45.51 2.40
C LYS A 4 24.84 44.71 1.10
N GLY A 5 25.34 45.32 0.02
CA GLY A 5 25.56 44.61 -1.26
C GLY A 5 26.73 43.64 -1.24
N ILE A 6 27.83 44.00 -0.56
CA ILE A 6 29.03 43.17 -0.46
C ILE A 6 28.77 41.90 0.37
N ALA A 7 27.99 42.01 1.46
CA ALA A 7 27.63 40.86 2.29
C ALA A 7 26.77 39.83 1.54
N LEU A 8 25.84 40.29 0.70
CA LEU A 8 25.00 39.43 -0.14
C LEU A 8 25.83 38.71 -1.21
N VAL A 9 26.73 39.43 -1.88
CA VAL A 9 27.61 38.85 -2.91
C VAL A 9 28.58 37.84 -2.30
N ALA A 10 29.13 38.13 -1.12
CA ALA A 10 30.03 37.22 -0.42
C ALA A 10 29.33 35.93 0.04
N THR A 11 28.09 36.01 0.53
CA THR A 11 27.32 34.81 0.94
C THR A 11 26.91 33.97 -0.27
N LEU A 12 26.55 34.58 -1.40
CA LEU A 12 26.26 33.87 -2.64
C LEU A 12 27.51 33.17 -3.21
N ALA A 13 28.66 33.86 -3.23
CA ALA A 13 29.92 33.27 -3.65
C ALA A 13 30.33 32.09 -2.74
N LEU A 14 30.15 32.23 -1.42
CA LEU A 14 30.43 31.15 -0.47
C LEU A 14 29.50 29.95 -0.68
N MET A 15 28.19 30.17 -0.90
CA MET A 15 27.26 29.10 -1.22
C MET A 15 27.61 28.39 -2.53
N VAL A 16 28.05 29.14 -3.56
CA VAL A 16 28.49 28.54 -4.83
C VAL A 16 29.75 27.70 -4.63
N VAL A 17 30.73 28.17 -3.86
CA VAL A 17 31.95 27.40 -3.56
C VAL A 17 31.63 26.16 -2.74
N ILE A 18 30.76 26.26 -1.72
CA ILE A 18 30.29 25.11 -0.94
C ILE A 18 29.52 24.14 -1.83
N ALA A 19 28.63 24.63 -2.69
CA ALA A 19 27.89 23.80 -3.64
C ALA A 19 28.83 23.10 -4.62
N LEU A 20 29.86 23.77 -5.13
CA LEU A 20 30.88 23.18 -6.01
C LEU A 20 31.76 22.16 -5.28
N LEU A 21 32.12 22.40 -4.03
CA LEU A 21 32.87 21.44 -3.21
C LEU A 21 32.02 20.21 -2.88
N VAL A 22 30.75 20.40 -2.53
CA VAL A 22 29.78 19.32 -2.28
C VAL A 22 29.52 18.55 -3.58
N PHE A 23 29.28 19.21 -4.71
CA PHE A 23 29.13 18.56 -6.00
C PHE A 23 30.40 17.83 -6.43
N GLY A 24 31.57 18.44 -6.27
CA GLY A 24 32.86 17.84 -6.61
C GLY A 24 33.16 16.59 -5.78
N THR A 25 32.93 16.64 -4.47
CA THR A 25 33.07 15.46 -3.58
C THR A 25 32.01 14.40 -3.86
N PHE A 26 30.81 14.77 -4.29
CA PHE A 26 29.77 13.82 -4.69
C PHE A 26 30.14 13.06 -5.98
N PHE A 27 30.76 13.72 -6.96
CA PHE A 27 31.23 13.05 -8.19
C PHE A 27 32.46 12.17 -7.95
N THR A 28 33.41 12.57 -7.10
CA THR A 28 34.59 11.75 -6.80
C THR A 28 34.27 10.52 -5.95
N THR A 29 33.16 10.52 -5.23
CA THR A 29 32.75 9.38 -4.39
C THR A 29 31.86 8.35 -5.12
N GLN A 30 31.30 8.69 -6.29
CA GLN A 30 30.40 7.79 -7.04
C GLN A 30 31.03 7.13 -8.28
N ILE A 31 32.13 7.68 -8.78
CA ILE A 31 32.89 7.19 -9.94
C ILE A 31 34.22 6.62 -9.43
N GLU A 32 34.60 5.46 -9.94
CA GLU A 32 35.85 4.85 -9.54
C GLU A 32 37.04 5.49 -10.27
N LEU A 33 38.00 5.99 -9.49
CA LEU A 33 39.27 6.52 -9.96
C LEU A 33 40.40 5.76 -9.26
N TRP A 34 41.39 5.33 -10.03
CA TRP A 34 42.60 4.72 -9.49
C TRP A 34 43.82 5.15 -10.29
N THR A 35 44.98 5.07 -9.66
CA THR A 35 46.28 5.22 -10.30
C THR A 35 46.88 3.84 -10.55
N THR A 36 47.46 3.64 -11.74
CA THR A 36 48.11 2.38 -12.12
C THR A 36 49.41 2.64 -12.87
N ARG A 37 50.31 1.66 -12.87
CA ARG A 37 51.54 1.64 -13.67
C ARG A 37 51.42 0.74 -14.92
N ASN A 38 50.22 0.25 -15.21
CA ASN A 38 49.94 -0.56 -16.40
C ASN A 38 50.16 0.26 -17.68
N ASP A 39 50.44 -0.43 -18.78
CA ASP A 39 50.60 0.18 -20.08
C ASP A 39 49.27 0.79 -20.60
N THR A 40 49.39 1.73 -21.53
CA THR A 40 48.23 2.46 -22.08
C THR A 40 47.20 1.53 -22.73
N THR A 41 47.62 0.43 -23.36
CA THR A 41 46.71 -0.54 -24.01
C THR A 41 45.82 -1.22 -22.99
N SER A 42 46.40 -1.70 -21.88
CA SER A 42 45.65 -2.29 -20.77
C SER A 42 44.72 -1.26 -20.12
N VAL A 43 45.18 -0.03 -19.93
CA VAL A 43 44.36 1.06 -19.37
C VAL A 43 43.17 1.40 -20.27
N GLN A 44 43.35 1.41 -21.60
CA GLN A 44 42.27 1.65 -22.55
C GLN A 44 41.23 0.51 -22.54
N ALA A 45 41.67 -0.75 -22.38
CA ALA A 45 40.75 -1.88 -22.20
C ALA A 45 39.97 -1.77 -20.88
N PHE A 46 40.63 -1.42 -19.76
CA PHE A 46 39.96 -1.17 -18.49
C PHE A 46 38.99 0.02 -18.58
N TYR A 47 39.36 1.09 -19.27
CA TYR A 47 38.48 2.23 -19.50
C TYR A 47 37.23 1.83 -20.30
N ALA A 48 37.39 1.04 -21.36
CA ALA A 48 36.27 0.51 -22.14
C ALA A 48 35.33 -0.36 -21.28
N ALA A 49 35.90 -1.22 -20.43
CA ALA A 49 35.14 -2.07 -19.51
C ALA A 49 34.40 -1.24 -18.44
N GLU A 50 35.07 -0.28 -17.79
CA GLU A 50 34.47 0.60 -16.79
C GLU A 50 33.37 1.50 -17.37
N ALA A 51 33.53 2.02 -18.58
CA ALA A 51 32.50 2.82 -19.23
C ALA A 51 31.17 2.05 -19.30
N GLY A 52 31.23 0.77 -19.70
CA GLY A 52 30.06 -0.11 -19.69
C GLY A 52 29.51 -0.36 -18.29
N LEU A 53 30.39 -0.64 -17.31
CA LEU A 53 29.96 -0.92 -15.93
C LEU A 53 29.26 0.29 -15.31
N GLN A 54 29.84 1.48 -15.38
CA GLN A 54 29.27 2.68 -14.77
C GLN A 54 27.98 3.13 -15.46
N LYS A 55 27.91 3.05 -16.80
CA LYS A 55 26.68 3.34 -17.57
C LYS A 55 25.53 2.46 -17.11
N TYR A 56 25.75 1.14 -17.05
CA TYR A 56 24.69 0.19 -16.71
C TYR A 56 24.46 0.05 -15.19
N LYS A 57 25.42 0.41 -14.34
CA LYS A 57 25.20 0.63 -12.90
C LYS A 57 24.19 1.76 -12.68
N ALA A 58 24.37 2.89 -13.38
CA ALA A 58 23.43 4.01 -13.31
C ALA A 58 22.07 3.64 -13.87
N ALA A 59 22.00 2.91 -15.00
CA ALA A 59 20.74 2.42 -15.55
C ALA A 59 20.03 1.46 -14.59
N LEU A 60 20.76 0.55 -13.93
CA LEU A 60 20.22 -0.39 -12.94
C LEU A 60 19.69 0.34 -11.70
N PHE A 61 20.41 1.37 -11.22
CA PHE A 61 19.91 2.23 -10.15
C PHE A 61 18.65 3.00 -10.57
N GLN A 62 18.61 3.54 -11.80
CA GLN A 62 17.42 4.18 -12.33
C GLN A 62 16.23 3.22 -12.46
N GLN A 63 16.45 1.95 -12.82
CA GLN A 63 15.41 0.92 -12.82
C GLN A 63 14.87 0.64 -11.42
N TYR A 64 15.76 0.57 -10.42
CA TYR A 64 15.39 0.45 -9.02
C TYR A 64 14.55 1.66 -8.54
N VAL A 65 15.02 2.88 -8.80
CA VAL A 65 14.30 4.12 -8.46
C VAL A 65 12.97 4.21 -9.20
N TRP A 66 12.95 3.86 -10.49
CA TRP A 66 11.74 3.83 -11.31
C TRP A 66 10.69 2.90 -10.70
N ARG A 67 11.09 1.77 -10.11
CA ARG A 67 10.16 0.88 -9.41
C ARG A 67 9.67 1.44 -8.09
N GLU A 68 10.55 2.05 -7.30
CA GLU A 68 10.11 2.81 -6.10
C GLU A 68 9.14 3.95 -6.47
N GLN A 69 9.33 4.56 -7.65
CA GLN A 69 8.53 5.68 -8.17
C GLN A 69 7.28 5.26 -8.94
N ARG A 70 7.23 4.10 -9.60
CA ARG A 70 6.00 3.54 -10.20
C ARG A 70 5.01 3.04 -9.15
N GLY A 71 5.45 2.92 -7.89
CA GLY A 71 4.56 3.05 -6.73
C GLY A 71 3.78 4.38 -6.68
N GLY A 72 4.11 5.38 -7.51
CA GLY A 72 3.50 6.70 -7.52
C GLY A 72 3.60 7.54 -8.82
N THR A 73 3.68 6.96 -10.03
CA THR A 73 3.59 7.73 -11.30
C THR A 73 3.07 6.96 -12.53
N GLY A 74 2.69 5.68 -12.42
CA GLY A 74 2.04 4.95 -13.52
C GLY A 74 0.52 5.02 -13.37
N GLY A 75 -0.14 5.93 -14.08
CA GLY A 75 -1.59 6.22 -13.98
C GLY A 75 -2.56 5.10 -14.45
N GLY A 76 -2.26 3.84 -14.14
CA GLY A 76 -3.14 2.70 -14.38
C GLY A 76 -3.25 1.81 -13.15
N GLY A 77 -4.35 1.06 -13.03
CA GLY A 77 -4.61 0.18 -11.89
C GLY A 77 -3.79 -1.12 -11.83
N GLY A 78 -2.84 -1.32 -12.76
CA GLY A 78 -2.10 -2.57 -12.94
C GLY A 78 -0.89 -2.79 -12.00
N CYS A 79 -0.44 -4.05 -12.01
CA CYS A 79 0.56 -4.68 -11.14
C CYS A 79 1.98 -4.06 -11.11
N PHE A 80 2.61 -4.13 -9.93
CA PHE A 80 4.05 -3.96 -9.69
C PHE A 80 4.83 -5.26 -9.90
N THR A 81 5.93 -5.23 -10.67
CA THR A 81 6.77 -6.43 -10.91
C THR A 81 8.16 -6.28 -10.29
N SER A 82 8.69 -7.32 -9.65
CA SER A 82 10.06 -7.37 -9.07
C SER A 82 11.17 -7.38 -10.13
N LEU A 83 12.37 -6.82 -9.82
CA LEU A 83 13.54 -6.82 -10.75
C LEU A 83 13.95 -8.23 -11.17
N ALA A 84 13.73 -9.23 -10.32
CA ALA A 84 14.07 -10.63 -10.60
C ALA A 84 13.31 -11.22 -11.82
N ARG A 85 12.18 -10.63 -12.19
CA ARG A 85 11.35 -11.03 -13.34
C ARG A 85 11.82 -10.43 -14.67
N GLY A 86 12.69 -9.42 -14.66
CA GLY A 86 13.16 -8.72 -15.85
C GLY A 86 13.27 -7.22 -15.65
N LEU A 87 13.78 -6.48 -16.65
CA LEU A 87 13.92 -5.02 -16.63
C LEU A 87 12.94 -4.37 -17.61
N ASP A 88 12.34 -3.24 -17.22
CA ASP A 88 11.49 -2.40 -18.08
C ASP A 88 12.38 -1.32 -18.71
N LEU A 89 13.19 -1.71 -19.70
CA LEU A 89 14.27 -0.87 -20.24
C LEU A 89 13.73 0.44 -20.85
N ASP A 90 12.59 0.37 -21.52
CA ASP A 90 11.95 1.48 -22.22
C ASP A 90 10.89 2.22 -21.38
N ARG A 91 10.62 1.73 -20.16
CA ARG A 91 9.65 2.29 -19.20
C ARG A 91 8.20 2.30 -19.73
N ASP A 92 7.88 1.35 -20.59
CA ASP A 92 6.56 1.19 -21.24
C ASP A 92 5.70 0.11 -20.57
N GLY A 93 6.24 -0.60 -19.57
CA GLY A 93 5.56 -1.71 -18.89
C GLY A 93 5.87 -3.09 -19.46
N ILE A 94 6.64 -3.16 -20.56
CA ILE A 94 7.09 -4.43 -21.13
C ILE A 94 8.41 -4.82 -20.47
N LEU A 95 8.41 -5.97 -19.78
CA LEU A 95 9.61 -6.51 -19.16
C LEU A 95 10.44 -7.27 -20.20
N THR A 96 11.73 -6.96 -20.26
CA THR A 96 12.73 -7.84 -20.85
C THR A 96 13.15 -8.87 -19.80
N PRO A 97 12.78 -10.15 -19.92
CA PRO A 97 13.03 -11.16 -18.90
C PRO A 97 14.49 -11.64 -18.92
N PHE A 98 14.91 -12.28 -17.82
CA PHE A 98 16.16 -13.04 -17.78
C PHE A 98 15.99 -14.39 -18.47
N VAL A 99 16.93 -14.75 -19.34
CA VAL A 99 17.03 -16.09 -19.94
C VAL A 99 18.23 -16.80 -19.33
N ASN A 100 18.01 -17.96 -18.69
CA ASN A 100 19.05 -18.68 -17.95
C ASN A 100 19.80 -17.78 -16.95
N ASN A 101 19.05 -16.99 -16.19
CA ASN A 101 19.56 -16.03 -15.20
C ASN A 101 20.47 -14.93 -15.77
N ARG A 102 20.41 -14.69 -17.08
CA ARG A 102 21.25 -13.72 -17.80
C ARG A 102 20.39 -12.76 -18.63
N LEU A 103 20.82 -11.49 -18.67
CA LEU A 103 20.27 -10.44 -19.54
C LEU A 103 21.42 -9.62 -20.13
N VAL A 104 21.51 -9.57 -21.46
CA VAL A 104 22.51 -8.75 -22.17
C VAL A 104 21.94 -7.35 -22.34
N LEU A 105 22.63 -6.34 -21.78
CA LEU A 105 22.16 -4.95 -21.78
C LEU A 105 22.76 -4.13 -22.93
N ALA A 106 23.97 -4.48 -23.34
CA ALA A 106 24.65 -3.97 -24.53
C ALA A 106 25.62 -5.02 -25.05
N GLN A 107 25.77 -5.08 -26.36
CA GLN A 107 26.74 -5.96 -27.02
C GLN A 107 27.58 -5.16 -28.02
N ASN A 108 28.90 -5.22 -27.86
CA ASN A 108 29.89 -4.54 -28.71
C ASN A 108 29.66 -3.02 -28.87
N GLU A 109 29.08 -2.38 -27.86
CA GLU A 109 28.85 -0.93 -27.86
C GLU A 109 30.20 -0.19 -27.79
N VAL A 110 30.33 0.88 -28.58
CA VAL A 110 31.58 1.62 -28.76
C VAL A 110 31.71 2.72 -27.71
N VAL A 111 32.89 2.81 -27.11
CA VAL A 111 33.29 3.97 -26.28
C VAL A 111 34.08 4.93 -27.16
N THR A 112 33.75 6.21 -27.10
CA THR A 112 34.40 7.25 -27.91
C THR A 112 35.26 8.17 -27.05
N ASP A 113 36.32 8.72 -27.67
CA ASP A 113 37.06 9.83 -27.09
C ASP A 113 36.27 11.15 -27.17
N ALA A 114 36.88 12.24 -26.73
CA ALA A 114 36.29 13.58 -26.77
C ALA A 114 35.97 14.07 -28.20
N ASN A 115 36.60 13.50 -29.22
CA ASN A 115 36.40 13.84 -30.62
C ASN A 115 35.39 12.90 -31.31
N GLY A 116 34.80 11.95 -30.58
CA GLY A 116 33.87 10.96 -31.13
C GLY A 116 34.53 9.76 -31.80
N ASN A 117 35.86 9.60 -31.71
CA ASN A 117 36.55 8.47 -32.32
C ASN A 117 36.49 7.22 -31.41
N PRO A 118 36.35 6.01 -31.97
CA PRO A 118 36.33 4.76 -31.18
C PRO A 118 37.64 4.52 -30.41
N VAL A 119 37.54 4.39 -29.09
CA VAL A 119 38.65 4.02 -28.19
C VAL A 119 38.63 2.53 -27.85
N GLY A 120 37.44 1.93 -27.83
CA GLY A 120 37.23 0.53 -27.50
C GLY A 120 35.77 0.13 -27.61
N ARG A 121 35.49 -1.14 -27.31
CA ARG A 121 34.13 -1.70 -27.28
C ARG A 121 33.90 -2.46 -26.00
N TYR A 122 32.67 -2.51 -25.52
CA TYR A 122 32.30 -3.34 -24.38
C TYR A 122 31.02 -4.15 -24.62
N THR A 123 30.86 -5.21 -23.84
CA THR A 123 29.62 -5.96 -23.69
C THR A 123 29.22 -5.97 -22.23
N ALA A 124 28.04 -5.42 -21.93
CA ALA A 124 27.49 -5.36 -20.58
C ALA A 124 26.41 -6.43 -20.40
N THR A 125 26.58 -7.29 -19.40
CA THR A 125 25.65 -8.38 -19.09
C THR A 125 25.28 -8.32 -17.60
N LEU A 126 23.97 -8.39 -17.33
CA LEU A 126 23.43 -8.54 -15.98
C LEU A 126 23.10 -10.01 -15.72
N TYR A 127 23.60 -10.53 -14.62
CA TYR A 127 23.26 -11.84 -14.11
C TYR A 127 22.39 -11.68 -12.86
N LYS A 128 21.36 -12.50 -12.73
CA LYS A 128 20.65 -12.66 -11.45
C LYS A 128 21.15 -13.93 -10.76
N ASP A 129 21.18 -13.92 -9.44
CA ASP A 129 21.42 -15.15 -8.69
C ASP A 129 20.22 -16.10 -8.83
N ALA A 130 20.50 -17.41 -8.84
CA ALA A 130 19.47 -18.43 -9.03
C ALA A 130 18.63 -18.69 -7.75
N GLN A 131 19.19 -18.38 -6.59
CA GLN A 131 18.63 -18.67 -5.27
C GLN A 131 18.15 -17.40 -4.56
N ASP A 132 18.86 -16.28 -4.74
CA ASP A 132 18.51 -14.99 -4.15
C ASP A 132 18.08 -13.98 -5.23
N GLY A 133 16.76 -13.76 -5.35
CA GLY A 133 16.20 -12.79 -6.31
C GLY A 133 16.58 -11.32 -6.07
N GLN A 134 17.33 -11.02 -5.01
CA GLN A 134 17.85 -9.68 -4.71
C GLN A 134 19.33 -9.52 -5.11
N LEU A 135 20.03 -10.61 -5.46
CA LEU A 135 21.43 -10.54 -5.85
C LEU A 135 21.58 -10.47 -7.37
N PHE A 136 22.30 -9.45 -7.81
CA PHE A 136 22.58 -9.20 -9.22
C PHE A 136 24.07 -8.96 -9.42
N THR A 137 24.67 -9.54 -10.45
CA THR A 137 26.05 -9.26 -10.85
C THR A 137 26.06 -8.62 -12.22
N LEU A 138 26.49 -7.36 -12.30
CA LEU A 138 26.73 -6.68 -13.56
C LEU A 138 28.17 -6.92 -13.97
N VAL A 139 28.38 -7.44 -15.17
CA VAL A 139 29.69 -7.68 -15.76
C VAL A 139 29.81 -6.84 -17.02
N SER A 140 30.94 -6.16 -17.17
CA SER A 140 31.32 -5.46 -18.39
C SER A 140 32.67 -5.97 -18.89
N GLU A 141 32.67 -6.50 -20.11
CA GLU A 141 33.86 -7.01 -20.78
C GLU A 141 34.28 -6.03 -21.88
N GLY A 142 35.42 -5.36 -21.68
CA GLY A 142 35.95 -4.32 -22.55
C GLY A 142 37.11 -4.81 -23.42
N THR A 143 37.21 -4.26 -24.62
CA THR A 143 38.29 -4.52 -25.57
C THR A 143 38.79 -3.22 -26.20
N SER A 144 40.12 -3.07 -26.31
CA SER A 144 40.76 -1.94 -26.99
C SER A 144 42.13 -2.39 -27.52
N GLY A 145 42.40 -2.16 -28.82
CA GLY A 145 43.71 -2.44 -29.42
C GLY A 145 44.20 -3.89 -29.27
N GLY A 146 43.31 -4.87 -29.16
CA GLY A 146 43.65 -6.29 -28.90
C GLY A 146 43.76 -6.67 -27.42
N ALA A 147 43.88 -5.69 -26.50
CA ALA A 147 43.78 -5.92 -25.07
C ALA A 147 42.33 -6.15 -24.64
N LYS A 148 42.15 -6.97 -23.60
CA LYS A 148 40.85 -7.29 -22.99
C LYS A 148 40.92 -7.02 -21.49
N ALA A 149 39.84 -6.51 -20.95
CA ALA A 149 39.67 -6.31 -19.51
C ALA A 149 38.24 -6.68 -19.11
N ARG A 150 38.07 -7.12 -17.86
CA ARG A 150 36.76 -7.42 -17.31
C ARG A 150 36.60 -6.73 -15.97
N VAL A 151 35.50 -6.02 -15.82
CA VAL A 151 35.08 -5.41 -14.57
C VAL A 151 33.70 -5.92 -14.19
N GLN A 152 33.46 -6.10 -12.89
CA GLN A 152 32.17 -6.60 -12.40
C GLN A 152 31.84 -6.03 -11.03
N ALA A 153 30.55 -5.84 -10.78
CA ALA A 153 30.03 -5.43 -9.49
C ALA A 153 28.83 -6.29 -9.11
N THR A 154 28.76 -6.70 -7.85
CA THR A 154 27.63 -7.43 -7.30
C THR A 154 26.81 -6.51 -6.40
N PHE A 155 25.50 -6.51 -6.62
CA PHE A 155 24.53 -5.66 -5.96
C PHE A 155 23.54 -6.52 -5.18
N ARG A 156 23.14 -6.03 -4.01
CA ARG A 156 21.87 -6.41 -3.38
C ARG A 156 20.84 -5.32 -3.67
N ILE A 157 19.79 -5.69 -4.39
CA ILE A 157 18.70 -4.81 -4.80
C ILE A 157 17.38 -5.37 -4.28
N SER A 158 16.72 -4.63 -3.42
CA SER A 158 15.35 -4.94 -2.97
C SER A 158 14.52 -3.66 -3.03
N ASN A 159 13.32 -3.74 -3.61
CA ASN A 159 12.37 -2.64 -3.57
C ASN A 159 11.58 -2.66 -2.25
N SER A 160 10.93 -1.55 -1.91
CA SER A 160 9.97 -1.46 -0.79
C SER A 160 8.85 -2.49 -0.94
N ASP A 161 8.52 -2.85 -2.20
CA ASP A 161 7.42 -3.75 -2.58
C ASP A 161 6.15 -3.41 -1.79
N TYR A 162 5.56 -2.26 -2.11
CA TYR A 162 4.33 -1.84 -1.43
C TYR A 162 3.30 -2.96 -1.53
N LEU A 163 2.78 -3.39 -0.39
CA LEU A 163 1.84 -4.49 -0.38
C LEU A 163 0.51 -4.00 -0.99
N GLU A 164 0.13 -4.60 -2.11
CA GLU A 164 -1.08 -4.32 -2.88
C GLU A 164 -2.09 -5.46 -2.71
N GLN A 165 -2.96 -5.34 -1.70
CA GLN A 165 -3.97 -6.34 -1.35
C GLN A 165 -5.33 -5.70 -1.10
N ALA A 166 -6.38 -6.44 -1.45
CA ALA A 166 -7.75 -6.12 -1.06
C ALA A 166 -7.90 -6.19 0.47
N ILE A 167 -7.36 -7.25 1.07
CA ILE A 167 -7.47 -7.53 2.51
C ILE A 167 -6.08 -7.75 3.10
N PHE A 168 -5.75 -6.99 4.14
CA PHE A 168 -4.66 -7.28 5.06
C PHE A 168 -5.24 -7.64 6.43
N ALA A 169 -5.12 -8.91 6.81
CA ALA A 169 -5.58 -9.44 8.08
C ALA A 169 -4.45 -9.54 9.10
N GLY A 170 -4.72 -9.16 10.36
CA GLY A 170 -3.77 -9.19 11.46
C GLY A 170 -3.59 -10.57 12.11
N ALA A 171 -3.65 -10.60 13.44
CA ALA A 171 -3.54 -11.80 14.26
C ALA A 171 -4.90 -12.49 14.51
N GLY A 172 -6.01 -11.88 14.04
CA GLY A 172 -7.36 -12.41 14.23
C GLY A 172 -7.87 -12.18 15.66
N GLN A 173 -9.15 -12.44 15.89
CA GLN A 173 -9.69 -12.66 17.23
C GLN A 173 -10.20 -14.10 17.33
N ALA A 174 -10.10 -14.68 18.52
CA ALA A 174 -10.59 -16.04 18.80
C ALA A 174 -10.18 -17.06 17.72
N ASN A 175 -8.93 -17.00 17.25
CA ASN A 175 -8.38 -17.98 16.32
C ASN A 175 -8.99 -17.97 14.90
N LYS A 176 -9.56 -16.83 14.47
CA LYS A 176 -10.17 -16.66 13.14
C LYS A 176 -9.75 -15.32 12.50
N TRP A 177 -9.58 -15.31 11.17
CA TRP A 177 -9.06 -14.16 10.42
C TRP A 177 -9.97 -13.71 9.28
N LEU A 178 -10.49 -14.68 8.50
CA LEU A 178 -11.49 -14.45 7.46
C LEU A 178 -12.66 -15.40 7.74
N ASN A 179 -13.78 -14.84 8.18
CA ASN A 179 -14.98 -15.60 8.53
C ASN A 179 -16.15 -15.34 7.57
N GLY A 180 -16.76 -16.44 7.15
CA GLY A 180 -17.88 -16.47 6.22
C GLY A 180 -17.46 -16.37 4.75
N ARG A 181 -18.44 -16.21 3.87
CA ARG A 181 -18.28 -16.37 2.42
C ARG A 181 -17.87 -15.04 1.81
N ALA A 182 -16.84 -15.03 0.97
CA ALA A 182 -16.34 -13.80 0.37
C ALA A 182 -15.87 -13.99 -1.07
N THR A 183 -16.10 -12.96 -1.88
CA THR A 183 -15.41 -12.76 -3.15
C THR A 183 -14.40 -11.64 -2.97
N ILE A 184 -13.16 -11.87 -3.37
CA ILE A 184 -12.08 -10.91 -3.21
C ILE A 184 -11.44 -10.71 -4.57
N ARG A 185 -11.49 -9.50 -5.10
CA ARG A 185 -10.78 -9.13 -6.34
C ARG A 185 -9.53 -8.37 -5.96
N GLY A 186 -8.41 -9.07 -5.85
CA GLY A 186 -7.14 -8.54 -5.36
C GLY A 186 -6.44 -9.49 -4.38
N GLY A 187 -5.26 -9.10 -3.92
CA GLY A 187 -4.49 -9.92 -2.98
C GLY A 187 -5.13 -10.07 -1.60
N VAL A 188 -4.72 -11.11 -0.88
CA VAL A 188 -5.04 -11.30 0.55
C VAL A 188 -3.73 -11.57 1.27
N TYR A 189 -3.47 -10.80 2.32
CA TYR A 189 -2.33 -10.96 3.20
C TYR A 189 -2.83 -11.26 4.61
N VAL A 190 -2.33 -12.32 5.25
CA VAL A 190 -2.64 -12.66 6.65
C VAL A 190 -1.34 -12.77 7.44
N VAL A 191 -1.22 -12.00 8.53
CA VAL A 191 -0.07 -12.13 9.44
C VAL A 191 -0.16 -13.45 10.20
N GLY A 192 -1.32 -13.76 10.79
CA GLY A 192 -1.50 -14.98 11.57
C GLY A 192 -0.85 -14.93 12.95
N SER A 193 -0.78 -16.07 13.64
CA SER A 193 -0.25 -16.16 15.00
C SER A 193 1.14 -16.79 15.01
N PRO A 194 2.21 -16.07 15.38
CA PRO A 194 3.56 -16.65 15.45
C PRO A 194 3.68 -17.75 16.51
N ASN A 195 2.81 -17.71 17.53
CA ASN A 195 2.78 -18.71 18.60
C ASN A 195 1.99 -19.97 18.20
N ASN A 196 1.27 -19.94 17.08
CA ASN A 196 0.49 -21.08 16.59
C ASN A 196 0.55 -21.21 15.06
N PRO A 197 1.74 -21.48 14.48
CA PRO A 197 1.93 -21.53 13.03
C PRO A 197 1.26 -22.74 12.35
N ASP A 198 0.80 -23.73 13.12
CA ASP A 198 0.10 -24.91 12.61
C ASP A 198 -1.41 -24.70 12.46
N GLN A 199 -1.92 -23.55 12.87
CA GLN A 199 -3.34 -23.25 12.82
C GLN A 199 -3.80 -22.89 11.40
N TYR A 200 -4.98 -23.36 11.03
CA TYR A 200 -5.65 -22.90 9.82
C TYR A 200 -6.16 -21.47 10.01
N VAL A 201 -5.54 -20.52 9.32
CA VAL A 201 -5.99 -19.11 9.32
C VAL A 201 -7.07 -18.86 8.27
N ILE A 202 -7.07 -19.67 7.22
CA ILE A 202 -8.08 -19.71 6.17
C ILE A 202 -8.50 -21.16 6.01
N LYS A 203 -9.74 -21.48 6.35
CA LYS A 203 -10.32 -22.81 6.18
C LYS A 203 -11.58 -22.70 5.33
N THR A 204 -11.45 -22.98 4.05
CA THR A 204 -12.55 -22.80 3.09
C THR A 204 -12.93 -24.15 2.49
N ASN A 205 -14.23 -24.44 2.49
CA ASN A 205 -14.80 -25.67 1.94
C ASN A 205 -15.81 -25.35 0.81
N GLY A 206 -15.68 -24.19 0.19
CA GLY A 206 -16.62 -23.62 -0.78
C GLY A 206 -16.93 -22.16 -0.49
N ASN A 207 -17.39 -21.44 -1.51
CA ASN A 207 -17.85 -20.05 -1.44
C ASN A 207 -16.82 -18.97 -1.04
N PHE A 208 -15.53 -19.28 -1.03
CA PHE A 208 -14.45 -18.29 -1.09
C PHE A 208 -13.95 -18.18 -2.53
N ALA A 209 -13.82 -16.96 -3.04
CA ALA A 209 -13.24 -16.70 -4.36
C ALA A 209 -12.21 -15.58 -4.28
N LEU A 210 -11.05 -15.77 -4.88
CA LEU A 210 -10.01 -14.75 -5.01
C LEU A 210 -9.66 -14.59 -6.50
N TYR A 211 -9.87 -13.40 -7.06
CA TYR A 211 -9.64 -13.07 -8.47
C TYR A 211 -8.53 -12.03 -8.64
N ASN A 212 -7.87 -12.04 -9.80
CA ASN A 212 -6.80 -11.11 -10.16
C ASN A 212 -7.25 -9.98 -11.10
N TRP A 213 -8.56 -9.73 -11.22
CA TRP A 213 -9.12 -8.68 -12.07
C TRP A 213 -10.49 -8.19 -11.57
N TYR A 214 -10.92 -7.05 -12.09
CA TYR A 214 -12.29 -6.57 -11.95
C TYR A 214 -12.76 -5.79 -13.20
N ASP A 215 -14.08 -5.68 -13.32
CA ASP A 215 -14.76 -4.75 -14.23
C ASP A 215 -15.89 -4.05 -13.45
N LEU A 216 -15.74 -2.74 -13.25
CA LEU A 216 -16.68 -1.96 -12.45
C LEU A 216 -18.02 -1.70 -13.15
N THR A 217 -18.12 -1.99 -14.46
CA THR A 217 -19.39 -1.87 -15.20
C THR A 217 -20.42 -2.92 -14.78
N THR A 218 -20.01 -3.92 -14.00
CA THR A 218 -20.92 -4.93 -13.42
C THR A 218 -21.68 -4.42 -12.19
N TYR A 219 -21.28 -3.27 -11.62
CA TYR A 219 -21.92 -2.65 -10.45
C TYR A 219 -22.66 -1.38 -10.87
N SER A 220 -23.93 -1.27 -10.46
CA SER A 220 -24.80 -0.16 -10.85
C SER A 220 -24.28 1.19 -10.37
N GLY A 221 -23.99 2.11 -11.30
CA GLY A 221 -23.59 3.49 -10.99
C GLY A 221 -22.20 3.67 -10.39
N ILE A 222 -21.37 2.61 -10.35
CA ILE A 222 -20.03 2.65 -9.75
C ILE A 222 -18.96 3.09 -10.74
N ALA A 223 -19.03 2.68 -12.00
CA ALA A 223 -18.02 3.01 -13.00
C ALA A 223 -17.83 4.55 -13.14
N ASP A 224 -18.91 5.32 -13.09
CA ASP A 224 -18.88 6.79 -13.18
C ASP A 224 -18.26 7.50 -11.96
N ARG A 225 -17.99 6.75 -10.88
CA ARG A 225 -17.29 7.24 -9.68
C ARG A 225 -15.78 7.03 -9.75
N VAL A 226 -15.30 6.32 -10.77
CA VAL A 226 -13.92 5.86 -10.91
C VAL A 226 -13.30 6.38 -12.21
N GLU A 227 -12.04 6.79 -12.14
CA GLU A 227 -11.24 7.21 -13.29
C GLU A 227 -11.23 6.14 -14.39
N ARG A 228 -11.32 6.55 -15.65
CA ARG A 228 -11.52 5.64 -16.78
C ARG A 228 -10.44 4.54 -16.88
N SER A 229 -9.19 4.85 -16.57
CA SER A 229 -8.08 3.88 -16.57
C SER A 229 -8.12 2.87 -15.40
N TYR A 230 -9.02 3.07 -14.44
CA TYR A 230 -9.25 2.22 -13.26
C TYR A 230 -10.63 1.55 -13.27
N GLN A 231 -11.42 1.68 -14.34
CA GLN A 231 -12.75 1.04 -14.41
C GLN A 231 -12.66 -0.47 -14.72
N ARG A 232 -11.61 -0.87 -15.44
CA ARG A 232 -11.34 -2.27 -15.83
C ARG A 232 -9.86 -2.54 -15.69
N VAL A 233 -9.51 -3.52 -14.86
CA VAL A 233 -8.13 -3.90 -14.61
C VAL A 233 -8.03 -5.42 -14.65
N ASN A 234 -7.21 -5.93 -15.56
CA ASN A 234 -7.02 -7.36 -15.79
C ASN A 234 -5.86 -7.97 -15.00
N ASP A 235 -5.03 -7.16 -14.34
CA ASP A 235 -3.96 -7.65 -13.48
C ASP A 235 -3.83 -6.81 -12.23
N LEU A 236 -4.37 -7.34 -11.12
CA LEU A 236 -4.37 -6.70 -9.81
C LEU A 236 -3.14 -7.04 -8.97
N CYS A 237 -2.15 -7.75 -9.52
CA CYS A 237 -1.00 -8.19 -8.74
C CYS A 237 -1.39 -9.10 -7.56
N ALA A 238 -2.54 -9.76 -7.67
CA ALA A 238 -3.15 -10.50 -6.57
C ALA A 238 -2.27 -11.70 -6.17
N SER A 239 -2.01 -11.81 -4.88
CA SER A 239 -1.32 -12.94 -4.25
C SER A 239 -2.06 -13.34 -2.98
N LEU A 240 -2.02 -14.61 -2.63
CA LEU A 240 -2.40 -15.07 -1.29
C LEU A 240 -1.13 -15.25 -0.46
N ARG A 241 -0.96 -14.46 0.60
CA ARG A 241 0.17 -14.52 1.51
C ARG A 241 -0.28 -14.79 2.92
N VAL A 242 0.34 -15.78 3.57
CA VAL A 242 0.13 -16.09 4.99
C VAL A 242 1.48 -16.22 5.65
N GLN A 243 1.79 -15.36 6.62
CA GLN A 243 3.09 -15.37 7.29
C GLN A 243 3.18 -16.50 8.33
N TYR A 244 2.21 -16.59 9.24
CA TYR A 244 2.16 -17.64 10.27
C TYR A 244 0.82 -18.37 10.26
N GLY A 245 0.78 -19.57 9.69
CA GLY A 245 -0.43 -20.37 9.64
C GLY A 245 -0.52 -21.24 8.41
N LYS A 246 -1.58 -22.05 8.38
CA LYS A 246 -1.97 -22.93 7.28
C LYS A 246 -3.20 -22.42 6.56
N ILE A 247 -3.38 -22.86 5.32
CA ILE A 247 -4.64 -22.72 4.59
C ILE A 247 -5.21 -24.08 4.24
N SER A 248 -6.53 -24.19 4.19
CA SER A 248 -7.23 -25.35 3.64
C SER A 248 -8.17 -24.93 2.52
N VAL A 249 -8.01 -25.55 1.34
CA VAL A 249 -8.75 -25.26 0.12
C VAL A 249 -9.55 -26.49 -0.29
N GLY A 250 -10.89 -26.40 -0.19
CA GLY A 250 -11.79 -27.50 -0.56
C GLY A 250 -13.10 -27.02 -1.21
N GLY A 251 -13.95 -27.99 -1.59
CA GLY A 251 -15.27 -27.73 -2.18
C GLY A 251 -15.23 -26.91 -3.46
N SER A 252 -15.94 -25.79 -3.48
CA SER A 252 -15.99 -24.85 -4.61
C SER A 252 -15.10 -23.61 -4.41
N THR A 253 -14.12 -23.66 -3.50
CA THR A 253 -13.19 -22.54 -3.33
C THR A 253 -12.38 -22.34 -4.61
N GLN A 254 -12.20 -21.08 -4.99
CA GLN A 254 -11.45 -20.69 -6.18
C GLN A 254 -10.42 -19.62 -5.84
N ILE A 255 -9.15 -19.88 -6.12
CA ILE A 255 -8.05 -18.92 -5.99
C ILE A 255 -7.42 -18.77 -7.37
N GLY A 256 -7.72 -17.65 -8.04
CA GLY A 256 -7.38 -17.40 -9.44
C GLY A 256 -8.30 -18.12 -10.42
N GLU A 257 -8.18 -17.73 -11.69
CA GLU A 257 -8.84 -18.40 -12.81
C GLU A 257 -7.79 -19.00 -13.75
N PRO A 258 -8.13 -20.05 -14.53
CA PRO A 258 -7.20 -20.65 -15.47
C PRO A 258 -6.59 -19.63 -16.45
N ASP A 259 -7.41 -18.72 -16.96
CA ASP A 259 -7.03 -17.69 -17.93
C ASP A 259 -6.41 -16.44 -17.27
N ASN A 260 -6.68 -16.22 -15.98
CA ASN A 260 -6.12 -15.11 -15.20
C ASN A 260 -5.80 -15.56 -13.76
N LYS A 261 -4.60 -16.10 -13.63
CA LYS A 261 -4.09 -16.70 -12.40
C LYS A 261 -3.67 -15.63 -11.39
N VAL A 262 -3.64 -16.02 -10.12
CA VAL A 262 -2.96 -15.21 -9.09
C VAL A 262 -1.45 -15.31 -9.27
N LYS A 263 -0.72 -14.25 -8.87
CA LYS A 263 0.74 -14.15 -9.04
C LYS A 263 1.51 -15.09 -8.11
N GLY A 264 0.88 -15.53 -7.03
CA GLY A 264 1.48 -16.50 -6.12
C GLY A 264 0.63 -16.84 -4.91
N VAL A 265 0.88 -18.02 -4.36
CA VAL A 265 0.35 -18.50 -3.08
C VAL A 265 1.53 -18.83 -2.18
N PHE A 266 1.79 -17.98 -1.20
CA PHE A 266 2.98 -18.01 -0.34
C PHE A 266 2.55 -18.14 1.12
N VAL A 267 2.56 -19.38 1.63
CA VAL A 267 1.92 -19.72 2.90
C VAL A 267 2.91 -20.38 3.84
N GLY A 268 3.07 -19.79 5.02
CA GLY A 268 3.80 -20.35 6.16
C GLY A 268 5.15 -20.92 5.76
N ARG A 269 5.36 -22.19 6.08
CA ARG A 269 6.60 -22.93 5.86
C ARG A 269 6.64 -23.65 4.50
N GLY A 270 5.63 -23.45 3.64
CA GLY A 270 5.60 -23.99 2.28
C GLY A 270 4.45 -24.94 2.03
N ALA A 271 4.65 -25.87 1.09
CA ALA A 271 3.61 -26.78 0.60
C ALA A 271 2.88 -27.54 1.73
N GLN A 272 3.58 -27.90 2.81
CA GLN A 272 2.98 -28.57 3.98
C GLN A 272 1.93 -27.75 4.74
N ASP A 273 1.92 -26.42 4.55
CA ASP A 273 0.97 -25.49 5.17
C ASP A 273 -0.16 -25.09 4.19
N ILE A 274 -0.13 -25.63 2.97
CA ILE A 274 -1.20 -25.53 1.96
C ILE A 274 -1.83 -26.91 1.91
N THR A 275 -3.09 -27.02 2.34
CA THR A 275 -3.77 -28.32 2.38
C THR A 275 -5.12 -28.29 1.66
N GLY A 276 -5.63 -29.47 1.32
CA GLY A 276 -7.02 -29.67 0.91
C GLY A 276 -7.16 -30.24 -0.49
N ASN A 277 -8.35 -30.73 -0.81
CA ASN A 277 -8.58 -31.53 -2.02
C ASN A 277 -8.45 -30.75 -3.34
N ASN A 278 -8.28 -29.43 -3.27
CA ASN A 278 -8.29 -28.53 -4.41
C ASN A 278 -6.96 -27.78 -4.62
N GLU A 279 -5.90 -28.11 -3.88
CA GLU A 279 -4.61 -27.40 -3.96
C GLU A 279 -3.90 -27.55 -5.32
N ASP A 280 -3.97 -28.73 -5.94
CA ASP A 280 -3.37 -29.02 -7.26
C ASP A 280 -4.38 -28.92 -8.42
N VAL A 281 -5.61 -28.45 -8.14
CA VAL A 281 -6.67 -28.31 -9.14
C VAL A 281 -6.63 -26.87 -9.68
N CYS A 282 -6.71 -26.69 -11.01
CA CYS A 282 -6.96 -25.37 -11.61
C CYS A 282 -8.04 -25.49 -12.68
N GLN A 283 -9.28 -25.15 -12.30
CA GLN A 283 -10.47 -25.20 -13.17
C GLN A 283 -11.24 -23.88 -13.06
N SER A 284 -12.11 -23.59 -14.03
CA SER A 284 -12.80 -22.29 -14.13
C SER A 284 -13.70 -21.93 -12.94
N ASN A 285 -14.05 -22.89 -12.08
CA ASN A 285 -14.95 -22.69 -10.93
C ASN A 285 -14.43 -23.26 -9.60
N LYS A 286 -13.21 -23.79 -9.56
CA LYS A 286 -12.59 -24.32 -8.33
C LYS A 286 -11.09 -24.51 -8.47
N GLY A 287 -10.42 -24.58 -7.33
CA GLY A 287 -9.01 -24.89 -7.25
C GLY A 287 -8.12 -23.68 -7.02
N VAL A 288 -6.82 -23.91 -7.10
CA VAL A 288 -5.76 -22.92 -7.00
C VAL A 288 -5.06 -22.77 -8.35
N CYS A 289 -5.44 -21.72 -9.08
CA CYS A 289 -4.81 -21.29 -10.30
C CYS A 289 -3.77 -20.20 -9.99
N THR A 290 -2.51 -20.61 -9.82
CA THR A 290 -1.40 -19.73 -9.42
C THR A 290 -0.19 -19.83 -10.35
N GLU A 291 0.58 -18.74 -10.49
CA GLU A 291 1.89 -18.73 -11.16
C GLU A 291 2.99 -19.39 -10.31
N ALA A 292 2.90 -19.27 -8.98
CA ALA A 292 3.87 -19.80 -8.03
C ALA A 292 3.19 -20.28 -6.74
N MET A 293 3.72 -21.32 -6.12
CA MET A 293 3.22 -21.85 -4.85
C MET A 293 4.39 -22.25 -3.96
N GLY A 294 4.39 -21.82 -2.71
CA GLY A 294 5.52 -22.05 -1.82
C GLY A 294 5.39 -21.44 -0.43
N PRO A 295 6.52 -21.35 0.31
CA PRO A 295 6.54 -20.73 1.63
C PRO A 295 6.27 -19.24 1.53
N PHE A 296 6.02 -18.62 2.69
CA PHE A 296 5.96 -17.17 2.80
C PHE A 296 7.22 -16.52 2.21
N ASP A 297 7.04 -15.53 1.32
CA ASP A 297 8.05 -15.07 0.36
C ASP A 297 8.75 -13.75 0.73
N LEU A 298 8.41 -13.13 1.88
CA LEU A 298 8.96 -11.84 2.29
C LEU A 298 9.95 -11.97 3.45
N SER A 299 11.11 -11.30 3.32
CA SER A 299 12.20 -11.37 4.30
C SER A 299 12.07 -10.36 5.45
N ASN A 300 11.39 -9.24 5.23
CA ASN A 300 11.12 -8.22 6.27
C ASN A 300 9.64 -7.83 6.24
N PRO A 301 8.74 -8.79 6.50
CA PRO A 301 7.31 -8.55 6.39
C PRO A 301 6.85 -7.49 7.39
N PRO A 302 5.89 -6.63 7.02
CA PRO A 302 5.33 -5.67 7.94
C PRO A 302 4.42 -6.40 8.95
N PRO A 303 4.47 -6.04 10.24
CA PRO A 303 3.46 -6.52 11.19
C PRO A 303 2.10 -5.87 10.89
N PHE A 304 1.06 -6.37 11.53
CA PHE A 304 -0.21 -5.63 11.57
C PHE A 304 0.03 -4.25 12.22
N PRO A 305 -0.32 -3.14 11.53
CA PRO A 305 -0.12 -1.82 12.09
C PRO A 305 -1.08 -1.62 13.28
N THR A 306 -0.55 -1.27 14.44
CA THR A 306 -1.36 -0.91 15.61
C THR A 306 -1.11 0.55 15.99
N LEU A 307 -2.11 1.17 16.61
CA LEU A 307 -2.05 2.59 16.98
C LEU A 307 -0.93 2.90 17.98
N ASP A 308 -0.65 1.96 18.88
CA ASP A 308 0.34 2.14 19.94
C ASP A 308 1.75 1.66 19.55
N ALA A 309 1.92 1.16 18.31
CA ALA A 309 3.23 0.86 17.74
C ALA A 309 3.67 1.96 16.76
N LYS A 310 4.98 2.01 16.49
CA LYS A 310 5.53 2.89 15.47
C LYS A 310 5.07 2.49 14.07
N LEU A 311 4.49 3.43 13.32
CA LEU A 311 4.18 3.25 11.91
C LEU A 311 5.25 3.92 11.03
N ASN A 312 6.02 3.12 10.31
CA ASN A 312 7.05 3.59 9.39
C ASN A 312 6.46 4.01 8.03
N SER A 313 5.66 5.09 8.03
CA SER A 313 5.13 5.75 6.83
C SER A 313 5.74 7.15 6.66
N PRO A 314 5.76 7.74 5.44
CA PRO A 314 6.32 9.07 5.23
C PRO A 314 5.73 10.18 6.12
N ALA A 315 4.48 10.04 6.57
CA ALA A 315 3.83 11.02 7.43
C ALA A 315 4.09 10.79 8.94
N CYS A 316 4.36 9.55 9.34
CA CYS A 316 4.38 9.13 10.74
C CYS A 316 5.73 8.59 11.25
N GLU A 317 6.76 8.46 10.41
CA GLU A 317 8.06 7.88 10.79
C GLU A 317 8.81 8.66 11.88
N SER A 318 8.53 9.95 12.04
CA SER A 318 9.12 10.82 13.07
C SER A 318 8.49 10.63 14.46
N TYR A 319 7.36 9.93 14.56
CA TYR A 319 6.63 9.73 15.80
C TYR A 319 6.96 8.36 16.41
N SER A 320 6.85 8.25 17.74
CA SER A 320 7.08 7.00 18.46
C SER A 320 5.95 5.99 18.24
N THR A 321 4.72 6.48 18.05
CA THR A 321 3.53 5.67 17.81
C THR A 321 2.70 6.25 16.67
N TRP A 322 1.88 5.42 16.02
CA TRP A 322 0.95 5.93 15.03
C TRP A 322 -0.11 6.84 15.64
N ARG A 323 -0.63 6.53 16.84
CA ARG A 323 -1.59 7.37 17.57
C ARG A 323 -1.10 8.79 17.75
N SER A 324 0.15 8.97 18.20
CA SER A 324 0.73 10.30 18.39
C SER A 324 0.90 11.05 17.07
N CYS A 325 1.23 10.35 15.97
CA CYS A 325 1.21 10.93 14.63
C CYS A 325 -0.19 11.43 14.25
N LEU A 326 -1.24 10.61 14.45
CA LEU A 326 -2.62 10.98 14.12
C LEU A 326 -3.06 12.24 14.88
N GLN A 327 -2.86 12.25 16.20
CA GLN A 327 -3.23 13.36 17.07
C GLN A 327 -2.50 14.65 16.68
N ASP A 328 -1.19 14.57 16.41
CA ASP A 328 -0.39 15.75 16.08
C ASP A 328 -0.59 16.23 14.63
N LYS A 329 -0.84 15.34 13.66
CA LYS A 329 -1.04 15.74 12.25
C LYS A 329 -2.46 16.17 11.93
N ALA A 330 -3.44 15.88 12.78
CA ALA A 330 -4.83 16.27 12.58
C ALA A 330 -4.97 17.78 12.34
N ALA A 331 -5.80 18.15 11.36
CA ALA A 331 -6.30 19.51 11.24
C ALA A 331 -7.31 19.78 12.36
N LEU A 332 -8.19 18.82 12.65
CA LEU A 332 -9.15 18.86 13.75
C LEU A 332 -8.97 17.61 14.63
N HIS A 333 -8.71 17.81 15.92
CA HIS A 333 -8.69 16.74 16.93
C HIS A 333 -9.68 17.09 18.03
N ILE A 334 -10.72 16.25 18.18
CA ILE A 334 -11.72 16.36 19.23
C ILE A 334 -11.59 15.14 20.14
N GLN A 335 -11.63 15.37 21.45
CA GLN A 335 -11.57 14.32 22.45
C GLN A 335 -12.80 14.38 23.36
N ARG A 336 -13.30 13.20 23.74
CA ARG A 336 -14.37 13.04 24.72
C ARG A 336 -13.88 12.26 25.94
N ILE A 337 -14.13 12.79 27.13
CA ILE A 337 -13.86 12.12 28.40
C ILE A 337 -15.13 12.15 29.24
N GLY A 338 -15.75 10.98 29.46
CA GLY A 338 -17.07 10.94 30.09
C GLY A 338 -18.10 11.66 29.20
N ASN A 339 -18.72 12.72 29.72
CA ASN A 339 -19.69 13.52 28.96
C ASN A 339 -19.10 14.84 28.41
N GLU A 340 -17.83 15.13 28.69
CA GLU A 340 -17.18 16.36 28.26
C GLU A 340 -16.53 16.16 26.89
N VAL A 341 -16.88 17.02 25.94
CA VAL A 341 -16.28 17.08 24.60
C VAL A 341 -15.41 18.33 24.53
N SER A 342 -14.14 18.16 24.17
CA SER A 342 -13.17 19.26 24.06
C SER A 342 -12.39 19.19 22.75
N VAL A 343 -12.04 20.37 22.23
CA VAL A 343 -11.18 20.49 21.05
C VAL A 343 -9.72 20.45 21.52
N ALA A 344 -9.00 19.39 21.17
CA ALA A 344 -7.57 19.26 21.46
C ALA A 344 -6.72 19.95 20.39
N LYS A 345 -7.20 20.01 19.15
CA LYS A 345 -6.55 20.75 18.05
C LYS A 345 -7.57 21.27 17.04
N PRO A 346 -7.44 22.51 16.55
CA PRO A 346 -6.51 23.54 17.02
C PRO A 346 -6.98 24.20 18.33
N LEU A 347 -6.03 24.62 19.17
CA LEU A 347 -6.31 25.14 20.53
C LEU A 347 -7.00 26.51 20.57
N SER A 348 -6.94 27.28 19.47
CA SER A 348 -7.32 28.69 19.44
C SER A 348 -8.49 29.01 18.52
N VAL A 349 -9.30 28.00 18.19
CA VAL A 349 -10.44 28.13 17.26
C VAL A 349 -11.74 27.87 17.99
N THR A 350 -12.73 28.70 17.71
CA THR A 350 -14.12 28.46 18.10
C THR A 350 -14.83 27.73 16.98
N LEU A 351 -15.25 26.49 17.24
CA LEU A 351 -16.11 25.73 16.32
C LEU A 351 -17.56 26.16 16.47
N ASN A 352 -18.37 25.88 15.45
CA ASN A 352 -19.82 26.04 15.53
C ASN A 352 -20.39 25.17 16.65
N SER A 353 -21.39 25.66 17.39
CA SER A 353 -22.02 24.91 18.48
C SER A 353 -22.65 23.59 18.02
N THR A 354 -23.11 23.52 16.77
CA THR A 354 -23.62 22.30 16.14
C THR A 354 -22.59 21.17 16.12
N CYS A 355 -21.31 21.49 15.92
CA CYS A 355 -20.21 20.53 15.92
C CYS A 355 -20.13 19.73 17.23
N LEU A 356 -19.96 20.45 18.36
CA LEU A 356 -19.75 19.82 19.66
C LEU A 356 -21.03 19.15 20.17
N SER A 357 -22.19 19.76 19.91
CA SER A 357 -23.49 19.21 20.33
C SER A 357 -23.75 17.83 19.73
N ALA A 358 -23.34 17.59 18.48
CA ALA A 358 -23.50 16.33 17.78
C ALA A 358 -22.67 15.16 18.36
N MET A 359 -21.72 15.44 19.27
CA MET A 359 -20.79 14.44 19.82
C MET A 359 -21.02 14.14 21.31
N THR A 360 -21.95 14.84 21.96
CA THR A 360 -22.19 14.76 23.41
C THR A 360 -22.60 13.36 23.89
N THR A 361 -23.34 12.63 23.06
CA THR A 361 -23.83 11.28 23.35
C THR A 361 -22.75 10.20 23.28
N GLY A 362 -21.55 10.54 22.82
CA GLY A 362 -20.47 9.58 22.57
C GLY A 362 -20.44 8.97 21.18
N THR A 363 -21.43 9.28 20.34
CA THR A 363 -21.47 8.87 18.94
C THR A 363 -21.79 10.08 18.08
N LEU A 364 -20.92 10.38 17.11
CA LEU A 364 -21.21 11.31 16.04
C LEU A 364 -22.09 10.60 15.00
N THR A 365 -23.40 10.84 15.05
CA THR A 365 -24.33 10.32 14.06
C THR A 365 -24.56 11.35 12.94
N LEU A 366 -24.15 11.02 11.72
CA LEU A 366 -24.42 11.77 10.51
C LEU A 366 -25.67 11.19 9.83
N ASP A 367 -26.80 11.89 10.00
CA ASP A 367 -28.11 11.46 9.52
C ASP A 367 -28.77 12.55 8.66
N ASN A 368 -29.86 13.15 9.11
CA ASN A 368 -30.61 14.16 8.35
C ASN A 368 -30.34 15.60 8.83
N THR A 369 -29.45 15.79 9.81
CA THR A 369 -29.07 17.08 10.35
C THR A 369 -27.71 17.53 9.82
N THR A 370 -27.57 18.83 9.56
CA THR A 370 -26.28 19.42 9.20
C THR A 370 -25.39 19.52 10.44
N VAL A 371 -24.14 19.08 10.31
CA VAL A 371 -23.11 19.19 11.35
C VAL A 371 -21.93 19.93 10.74
N ASP A 372 -21.63 21.13 11.27
CA ASP A 372 -20.54 21.96 10.74
C ASP A 372 -19.41 22.06 11.77
N CYS A 373 -18.35 21.29 11.56
CA CYS A 373 -17.12 21.30 12.34
C CYS A 373 -15.97 21.98 11.57
N THR A 374 -16.29 22.87 10.64
CA THR A 374 -15.26 23.59 9.88
C THR A 374 -14.74 24.80 10.64
N PHE A 375 -13.51 25.17 10.32
CA PHE A 375 -12.90 26.40 10.78
C PHE A 375 -11.92 26.94 9.75
N THR A 376 -11.52 28.19 9.90
CA THR A 376 -10.53 28.84 9.03
C THR A 376 -9.17 28.84 9.73
N GLN A 377 -8.15 28.30 9.07
CA GLN A 377 -6.76 28.32 9.50
C GLN A 377 -6.16 29.74 9.34
N LEU A 378 -5.00 29.97 9.96
CA LEU A 378 -4.30 31.27 9.89
C LEU A 378 -3.90 31.67 8.46
N ASP A 379 -3.70 30.69 7.57
CA ASP A 379 -3.39 30.90 6.16
C ASP A 379 -4.64 31.13 5.28
N GLY A 380 -5.83 31.19 5.88
CA GLY A 380 -7.11 31.37 5.20
C GLY A 380 -7.71 30.10 4.61
N THR A 381 -7.04 28.95 4.74
CA THR A 381 -7.58 27.66 4.28
C THR A 381 -8.60 27.10 5.28
N LEU A 382 -9.50 26.24 4.80
CA LEU A 382 -10.44 25.54 5.69
C LEU A 382 -9.76 24.35 6.37
N GLY A 383 -10.23 24.03 7.58
CA GLY A 383 -9.89 22.83 8.33
C GLY A 383 -11.15 22.19 8.94
N GLY A 384 -11.08 20.91 9.28
CA GLY A 384 -12.17 20.17 9.92
C GLY A 384 -13.10 19.48 8.91
N PHE A 385 -14.38 19.32 9.26
CA PHE A 385 -15.35 18.68 8.38
C PHE A 385 -16.72 19.35 8.42
N LYS A 386 -17.48 19.17 7.35
CA LYS A 386 -18.87 19.57 7.25
C LYS A 386 -19.70 18.42 6.71
N TYR A 387 -20.79 18.12 7.38
CA TYR A 387 -21.81 17.22 6.87
C TYR A 387 -23.08 18.01 6.60
N THR A 388 -23.60 17.91 5.38
CA THR A 388 -24.90 18.47 4.98
C THR A 388 -25.79 17.36 4.46
N TYR A 389 -27.11 17.54 4.57
CA TYR A 389 -28.08 16.59 4.06
C TYR A 389 -29.15 17.34 3.27
N ALA A 390 -29.32 16.99 2.00
CA ALA A 390 -30.30 17.59 1.12
C ALA A 390 -30.74 16.60 0.04
N GLY A 391 -32.02 16.62 -0.33
CA GLY A 391 -32.53 15.81 -1.46
C GLY A 391 -32.37 14.30 -1.29
N GLY A 392 -32.32 13.79 -0.06
CA GLY A 392 -32.11 12.35 0.21
C GLY A 392 -30.65 11.90 0.18
N GLN A 393 -29.70 12.83 0.05
CA GLN A 393 -28.29 12.56 -0.10
C GLN A 393 -27.48 13.36 0.93
N GLY A 394 -26.65 12.66 1.71
CA GLY A 394 -25.63 13.27 2.55
C GLY A 394 -24.44 13.73 1.72
N LEU A 395 -23.80 14.81 2.13
CA LEU A 395 -22.52 15.28 1.61
C LEU A 395 -21.57 15.55 2.78
N LEU A 396 -20.50 14.77 2.85
CA LEU A 396 -19.43 14.87 3.85
C LEU A 396 -18.18 15.52 3.22
N GLU A 397 -17.88 16.75 3.62
CA GLU A 397 -16.72 17.50 3.18
C GLU A 397 -15.64 17.49 4.26
N LEU A 398 -14.43 17.02 3.95
CA LEU A 398 -13.26 17.04 4.83
C LEU A 398 -12.19 17.97 4.30
N TYR A 399 -11.69 18.83 5.18
CA TYR A 399 -10.61 19.77 4.95
C TYR A 399 -9.47 19.47 5.93
N GLY A 400 -8.43 18.81 5.45
CA GLY A 400 -7.42 18.19 6.29
C GLY A 400 -7.90 16.88 6.92
N ASP A 401 -7.02 16.26 7.70
CA ASP A 401 -7.34 15.04 8.44
C ASP A 401 -8.07 15.36 9.76
N VAL A 402 -9.06 14.54 10.13
CA VAL A 402 -9.89 14.72 11.32
C VAL A 402 -9.74 13.53 12.25
N VAL A 403 -9.51 13.78 13.54
CA VAL A 403 -9.40 12.77 14.59
C VAL A 403 -10.46 13.01 15.67
N LEU A 404 -11.26 11.99 15.92
CA LEU A 404 -12.26 11.95 16.98
C LEU A 404 -11.84 10.88 17.98
N GLU A 405 -11.60 11.25 19.23
CA GLU A 405 -11.08 10.34 20.25
C GLU A 405 -12.07 10.19 21.40
N GLY A 406 -12.38 8.95 21.80
CA GLY A 406 -13.45 8.67 22.77
C GLY A 406 -14.87 8.74 22.17
N LEU A 407 -14.97 8.69 20.84
CA LEU A 407 -16.21 8.84 20.06
C LEU A 407 -16.36 7.70 19.05
N ASN A 408 -17.60 7.29 18.81
CA ASN A 408 -17.98 6.47 17.65
C ASN A 408 -18.44 7.36 16.49
N LEU A 409 -18.46 6.82 15.28
CA LEU A 409 -19.01 7.46 14.09
C LEU A 409 -20.08 6.57 13.46
N GLU A 410 -21.22 7.15 13.10
CA GLU A 410 -22.29 6.45 12.40
C GLU A 410 -22.76 7.28 11.20
N LEU A 411 -22.59 6.76 9.98
CA LEU A 411 -23.16 7.34 8.77
C LEU A 411 -24.47 6.63 8.41
N LYS A 412 -25.60 7.23 8.77
CA LYS A 412 -26.92 6.60 8.60
C LYS A 412 -27.43 6.63 7.17
N GLN A 413 -27.11 7.70 6.44
CA GLN A 413 -27.65 7.96 5.11
C GLN A 413 -26.63 7.68 4.02
N ALA A 414 -27.11 7.47 2.79
CA ALA A 414 -26.25 7.50 1.62
C ALA A 414 -25.51 8.85 1.57
N THR A 415 -24.19 8.80 1.48
CA THR A 415 -23.31 9.95 1.65
C THR A 415 -22.29 10.00 0.51
N GLU A 416 -22.21 11.15 -0.15
CA GLU A 416 -21.08 11.47 -1.01
C GLU A 416 -20.01 12.18 -0.19
N TYR A 417 -18.74 12.00 -0.51
CA TYR A 417 -17.68 12.73 0.16
C TYR A 417 -16.91 13.67 -0.77
N LYS A 418 -16.37 14.73 -0.19
CA LYS A 418 -15.27 15.55 -0.73
C LYS A 418 -14.11 15.51 0.26
N ALA A 419 -12.93 15.11 -0.18
CA ALA A 419 -11.75 15.05 0.68
C ALA A 419 -10.64 15.94 0.13
N LEU A 420 -10.10 16.86 0.94
CA LEU A 420 -9.07 17.80 0.53
C LEU A 420 -8.06 18.06 1.67
N SER A 421 -6.77 17.80 1.44
CA SER A 421 -5.68 18.17 2.34
C SER A 421 -4.63 18.97 1.56
N GLY A 422 -4.63 20.29 1.74
CA GLY A 422 -3.83 21.21 0.93
C GLY A 422 -4.28 21.18 -0.53
N THR A 423 -3.39 20.76 -1.43
CA THR A 423 -3.70 20.62 -2.88
C THR A 423 -4.15 19.21 -3.27
N LYS A 424 -4.06 18.24 -2.36
CA LYS A 424 -4.39 16.83 -2.64
C LYS A 424 -5.85 16.55 -2.33
N LYS A 425 -6.53 15.85 -3.23
CA LYS A 425 -7.93 15.44 -3.04
C LYS A 425 -8.02 14.17 -2.19
N SER A 426 -7.41 14.23 -1.01
CA SER A 426 -7.32 13.11 -0.08
C SER A 426 -7.35 13.60 1.35
N ALA A 427 -8.08 12.91 2.22
CA ALA A 427 -8.13 13.18 3.66
C ALA A 427 -8.42 11.89 4.44
N THR A 428 -8.24 11.93 5.75
CA THR A 428 -8.49 10.81 6.65
C THR A 428 -9.46 11.22 7.75
N LEU A 429 -10.49 10.41 7.99
CA LEU A 429 -11.35 10.49 9.17
C LEU A 429 -10.98 9.35 10.12
N VAL A 430 -10.64 9.71 11.35
CA VAL A 430 -10.08 8.79 12.34
C VAL A 430 -10.99 8.79 13.56
N VAL A 431 -11.38 7.60 14.03
CA VAL A 431 -12.03 7.40 15.33
C VAL A 431 -11.15 6.53 16.23
N LEU A 432 -10.77 7.07 17.39
CA LEU A 432 -9.88 6.46 18.36
C LEU A 432 -10.62 6.17 19.66
N LYS A 433 -10.21 5.13 20.38
CA LYS A 433 -10.66 4.88 21.75
C LYS A 433 -10.01 5.88 22.70
N ARG A 434 -10.75 6.22 23.75
CA ARG A 434 -10.21 6.89 24.94
C ARG A 434 -10.78 6.25 26.18
N ASN A 435 -9.94 5.82 27.10
CA ASN A 435 -10.37 5.12 28.32
C ASN A 435 -11.37 3.98 28.03
N ASN A 436 -11.11 3.20 26.97
CA ASN A 436 -11.96 2.12 26.47
C ASN A 436 -13.36 2.53 25.96
N GLN A 437 -13.59 3.82 25.69
CA GLN A 437 -14.82 4.33 25.07
C GLN A 437 -14.56 4.77 23.62
N GLY A 438 -15.58 4.64 22.77
CA GLY A 438 -15.52 5.07 21.37
C GLY A 438 -14.73 4.13 20.46
N GLY A 439 -14.36 4.65 19.28
CA GLY A 439 -13.45 4.01 18.34
C GLY A 439 -14.08 3.10 17.29
N ASP A 440 -15.41 2.98 17.24
CA ASP A 440 -16.12 2.18 16.24
C ASP A 440 -16.71 3.06 15.11
N VAL A 441 -16.85 2.48 13.91
CA VAL A 441 -17.49 3.13 12.75
C VAL A 441 -18.60 2.25 12.17
N ASP A 442 -19.79 2.81 12.03
CA ASP A 442 -20.91 2.20 11.31
C ASP A 442 -21.20 2.98 10.01
N ILE A 443 -21.24 2.26 8.88
CA ILE A 443 -21.53 2.82 7.55
C ILE A 443 -22.82 2.15 7.04
N ASN A 444 -23.96 2.79 7.29
CA ASN A 444 -25.27 2.20 7.03
C ASN A 444 -25.80 2.53 5.63
N GLY A 445 -25.42 3.67 5.06
CA GLY A 445 -25.68 4.04 3.68
C GLY A 445 -24.47 3.87 2.76
N ASN A 446 -24.66 4.06 1.45
CA ASN A 446 -23.53 4.11 0.51
C ASN A 446 -22.56 5.25 0.88
N LEU A 447 -21.26 5.03 0.66
CA LEU A 447 -20.24 6.06 0.86
C LEU A 447 -19.34 6.15 -0.37
N LEU A 448 -19.55 7.16 -1.21
CA LEU A 448 -18.93 7.28 -2.54
C LEU A 448 -18.29 8.66 -2.74
N PRO A 449 -17.24 8.80 -3.58
CA PRO A 449 -16.71 10.11 -3.92
C PRO A 449 -17.74 10.93 -4.72
N GLN A 450 -17.82 12.23 -4.44
CA GLN A 450 -18.59 13.13 -5.27
C GLN A 450 -17.90 13.38 -6.62
N THR A 451 -18.59 13.05 -7.72
CA THR A 451 -18.05 13.11 -9.09
C THR A 451 -17.67 14.52 -9.55
N SER A 452 -18.41 15.56 -9.14
CA SER A 452 -18.09 16.95 -9.48
C SER A 452 -16.82 17.46 -8.79
N HIS A 453 -16.39 16.84 -7.70
CA HIS A 453 -15.15 17.18 -7.02
C HIS A 453 -13.95 16.38 -7.58
N GLY A 454 -14.15 15.10 -7.87
CA GLY A 454 -13.16 14.22 -8.48
C GLY A 454 -13.56 12.76 -8.42
N LEU A 455 -12.83 11.92 -9.14
CA LEU A 455 -13.09 10.48 -9.25
C LEU A 455 -12.04 9.67 -8.48
N PHE A 456 -12.42 8.48 -8.03
CA PHE A 456 -11.49 7.55 -7.37
C PHE A 456 -10.53 6.95 -8.41
N PRO A 457 -9.24 6.69 -8.09
CA PRO A 457 -8.52 6.93 -6.83
C PRO A 457 -7.81 8.30 -6.76
N ASN A 458 -8.15 9.24 -7.64
CA ASN A 458 -7.64 10.62 -7.60
C ASN A 458 -8.43 11.53 -6.63
N HIS A 459 -9.45 10.97 -5.97
CA HIS A 459 -10.24 11.60 -4.93
C HIS A 459 -10.60 10.53 -3.89
N VAL A 460 -10.05 10.62 -2.67
CA VAL A 460 -10.06 9.51 -1.70
C VAL A 460 -10.31 10.00 -0.28
N LEU A 461 -11.29 9.41 0.40
CA LEU A 461 -11.45 9.50 1.84
C LEU A 461 -10.97 8.21 2.50
N GLY A 462 -9.97 8.29 3.37
CA GLY A 462 -9.55 7.17 4.22
C GLY A 462 -10.29 7.13 5.55
N LEU A 463 -10.63 5.95 6.04
CA LEU A 463 -11.25 5.76 7.35
C LEU A 463 -10.35 4.90 8.25
N VAL A 464 -10.14 5.36 9.48
CA VAL A 464 -9.37 4.64 10.51
C VAL A 464 -10.23 4.50 11.75
N ALA A 465 -10.52 3.26 12.15
CA ALA A 465 -11.20 2.93 13.38
C ALA A 465 -10.26 2.12 14.29
N GLU A 466 -10.11 2.53 15.55
CA GLU A 466 -9.37 1.73 16.53
C GLU A 466 -10.12 0.44 16.90
N GLY A 467 -11.44 0.51 16.96
CA GLY A 467 -12.32 -0.62 17.20
C GLY A 467 -12.75 -1.29 15.90
N ASP A 468 -14.05 -1.52 15.78
CA ASP A 468 -14.66 -2.24 14.68
C ASP A 468 -15.19 -1.28 13.60
N ILE A 469 -15.29 -1.78 12.37
CA ILE A 469 -16.03 -1.13 11.29
C ILE A 469 -17.15 -2.06 10.85
N TYR A 470 -18.38 -1.55 10.74
CA TYR A 470 -19.51 -2.29 10.18
C TYR A 470 -20.09 -1.61 8.94
N GLN A 471 -19.99 -2.29 7.81
CA GLN A 471 -20.57 -1.85 6.54
C GLN A 471 -21.92 -2.54 6.28
N GLN A 472 -23.00 -1.76 6.37
CA GLN A 472 -24.34 -2.17 5.93
C GLN A 472 -24.75 -1.48 4.62
N GLY A 473 -24.10 -0.37 4.26
CA GLY A 473 -24.24 0.26 2.96
C GLY A 473 -23.79 -0.65 1.81
N GLN A 474 -24.59 -0.69 0.75
CA GLN A 474 -24.35 -1.59 -0.40
C GLN A 474 -23.00 -1.33 -1.06
N TYR A 475 -22.65 -0.05 -1.25
CA TYR A 475 -21.40 0.36 -1.90
C TYR A 475 -20.65 1.38 -1.06
N VAL A 476 -19.43 1.01 -0.66
CA VAL A 476 -18.47 1.90 0.00
C VAL A 476 -17.21 1.95 -0.85
N MET A 477 -16.70 3.16 -1.11
CA MET A 477 -15.49 3.37 -1.90
C MET A 477 -14.46 4.18 -1.10
N ALA A 478 -13.62 3.46 -0.36
CA ALA A 478 -12.62 4.02 0.55
C ALA A 478 -11.56 2.96 0.94
N PRO A 479 -10.31 3.36 1.21
CA PRO A 479 -9.40 2.53 2.00
C PRO A 479 -9.76 2.60 3.49
N LEU A 480 -9.96 1.44 4.10
CA LEU A 480 -10.41 1.29 5.49
C LEU A 480 -9.33 0.64 6.37
N TYR A 481 -9.25 1.08 7.62
CA TYR A 481 -8.50 0.42 8.67
C TYR A 481 -9.41 0.16 9.89
N ALA A 482 -9.45 -1.08 10.36
CA ALA A 482 -10.13 -1.48 11.60
C ALA A 482 -9.14 -2.17 12.55
N GLY A 483 -8.83 -1.56 13.69
CA GLY A 483 -7.94 -2.17 14.69
C GLY A 483 -8.51 -3.45 15.28
N GLY A 484 -9.84 -3.57 15.33
CA GLY A 484 -10.58 -4.78 15.64
C GLY A 484 -11.04 -5.51 14.37
N THR A 485 -12.35 -5.56 14.18
CA THR A 485 -13.01 -6.36 13.15
C THR A 485 -13.62 -5.47 12.08
N PHE A 486 -13.38 -5.78 10.80
CA PHE A 486 -14.20 -5.29 9.71
C PHE A 486 -15.33 -6.29 9.43
N ARG A 487 -16.57 -5.84 9.60
CA ARG A 487 -17.79 -6.60 9.32
C ARG A 487 -18.49 -6.02 8.11
N VAL A 488 -18.98 -6.87 7.24
CA VAL A 488 -19.74 -6.47 6.06
C VAL A 488 -20.93 -7.41 5.84
N VAL A 489 -22.10 -6.84 5.56
CA VAL A 489 -23.30 -7.62 5.26
C VAL A 489 -23.13 -8.29 3.89
N GLN A 490 -23.70 -9.48 3.72
CA GLN A 490 -23.76 -10.17 2.43
C GLN A 490 -24.25 -9.27 1.28
N ASP A 491 -23.78 -9.53 0.06
CA ASP A 491 -24.06 -8.78 -1.18
C ASP A 491 -23.58 -7.32 -1.20
N ASN A 492 -23.02 -6.79 -0.10
CA ASN A 492 -22.36 -5.50 -0.10
C ASN A 492 -20.94 -5.60 -0.65
N VAL A 493 -20.48 -4.49 -1.23
CA VAL A 493 -19.18 -4.38 -1.90
C VAL A 493 -18.38 -3.22 -1.34
N LEU A 494 -17.13 -3.50 -0.96
CA LEU A 494 -16.13 -2.49 -0.64
C LEU A 494 -15.19 -2.30 -1.83
N PHE A 495 -15.06 -1.08 -2.33
CA PHE A 495 -14.07 -0.68 -3.34
C PHE A 495 -12.92 0.08 -2.67
N GLY A 496 -11.69 -0.40 -2.80
CA GLY A 496 -10.52 0.18 -2.15
C GLY A 496 -9.64 -0.88 -1.51
N SER A 497 -9.54 -0.89 -0.18
CA SER A 497 -8.79 -1.91 0.55
C SER A 497 -9.19 -1.92 2.01
N VAL A 498 -9.09 -3.05 2.70
CA VAL A 498 -9.28 -3.14 4.15
C VAL A 498 -8.04 -3.69 4.85
N ILE A 499 -7.60 -2.99 5.89
CA ILE A 499 -6.60 -3.47 6.84
C ILE A 499 -7.34 -3.70 8.16
N ALA A 500 -7.57 -4.95 8.53
CA ALA A 500 -8.32 -5.28 9.74
C ALA A 500 -7.63 -6.37 10.56
N ASN A 501 -7.80 -6.39 11.87
CA ASN A 501 -7.28 -7.53 12.64
C ASN A 501 -8.08 -8.80 12.32
N GLU A 502 -9.39 -8.67 12.10
CA GLU A 502 -10.29 -9.73 11.62
C GLU A 502 -11.23 -9.22 10.52
N PHE A 503 -11.55 -10.07 9.54
CA PHE A 503 -12.56 -9.86 8.52
C PHE A 503 -13.73 -10.82 8.71
N CYS A 504 -14.96 -10.30 8.68
CA CYS A 504 -16.16 -11.07 8.95
C CYS A 504 -17.31 -10.67 8.02
N THR A 505 -18.10 -11.67 7.58
CA THR A 505 -19.31 -11.47 6.78
C THR A 505 -20.57 -11.85 7.56
N THR A 506 -21.59 -11.00 7.51
CA THR A 506 -22.85 -11.17 8.27
C THR A 506 -24.06 -11.32 7.34
N SER A 507 -25.12 -11.98 7.82
CA SER A 507 -26.31 -12.29 7.01
C SER A 507 -27.31 -11.13 6.89
N ALA A 508 -27.39 -10.25 7.90
CA ALA A 508 -28.28 -9.07 7.88
C ALA A 508 -27.83 -7.97 8.87
N GLY A 509 -28.22 -6.73 8.59
CA GLY A 509 -27.89 -5.51 9.38
C GLY A 509 -28.36 -5.50 10.85
N GLY A 510 -29.25 -6.41 11.25
CA GLY A 510 -29.85 -6.42 12.60
C GLY A 510 -29.19 -7.32 13.65
N GLN A 511 -28.15 -8.10 13.32
CA GLN A 511 -27.61 -9.11 14.26
C GLN A 511 -26.76 -8.56 15.42
N ASN A 512 -26.57 -7.24 15.53
CA ASN A 512 -25.74 -6.61 16.56
C ASN A 512 -26.49 -5.83 17.65
N THR A 513 -27.82 -5.76 17.66
CA THR A 513 -28.52 -5.19 18.82
C THR A 513 -28.59 -6.25 19.92
N GLY A 514 -27.66 -6.19 20.87
CA GLY A 514 -27.72 -6.94 22.12
C GLY A 514 -28.97 -6.58 22.92
N ASN A 515 -30.12 -7.16 22.56
CA ASN A 515 -31.30 -7.26 23.40
C ASN A 515 -32.33 -8.22 22.77
N GLN A 516 -32.23 -9.53 23.03
CA GLN A 516 -33.41 -10.40 22.98
C GLN A 516 -33.33 -11.43 24.11
N GLY A 517 -34.31 -11.34 25.02
CA GLY A 517 -34.58 -12.32 26.05
C GLY A 517 -35.07 -13.63 25.45
N GLY A 518 -34.12 -14.49 25.08
CA GLY A 518 -34.34 -15.89 24.72
C GLY A 518 -33.58 -16.80 25.68
N ASN A 519 -34.34 -17.64 26.38
CA ASN A 519 -33.97 -18.66 27.36
C ASN A 519 -32.48 -19.10 27.41
N LYS A 520 -31.76 -18.65 28.44
CA LYS A 520 -30.39 -19.06 28.79
C LYS A 520 -30.37 -20.47 29.36
N ASN A 521 -30.15 -21.48 28.52
CA ASN A 521 -29.76 -22.82 28.96
C ASN A 521 -28.87 -23.49 27.89
N ASN A 522 -27.66 -22.98 27.68
CA ASN A 522 -26.49 -23.79 27.31
C ASN A 522 -25.23 -22.96 27.48
N LYS A 523 -24.35 -23.38 28.40
CA LYS A 523 -23.05 -22.76 28.67
C LYS A 523 -22.06 -23.23 27.60
N ASN A 524 -21.47 -22.27 26.88
CA ASN A 524 -20.20 -22.33 26.11
C ASN A 524 -20.24 -21.97 24.60
N GLU A 525 -21.34 -21.47 24.03
CA GLU A 525 -21.42 -21.10 22.60
C GLU A 525 -21.65 -19.59 22.32
N GLU A 526 -21.52 -18.70 23.31
CA GLU A 526 -21.79 -17.26 23.12
C GLU A 526 -20.59 -16.49 22.51
N LYS A 527 -20.38 -16.65 21.20
CA LYS A 527 -19.81 -15.66 20.25
C LYS A 527 -19.57 -16.23 18.84
N GLU A 528 -19.78 -17.54 18.61
CA GLU A 528 -19.47 -18.19 17.33
C GLU A 528 -20.49 -17.93 16.21
N ASP A 529 -21.70 -17.47 16.51
CA ASP A 529 -22.83 -17.48 15.57
C ASP A 529 -23.01 -16.22 14.69
N GLN A 530 -22.18 -15.18 14.81
CA GLN A 530 -22.43 -13.90 14.12
C GLN A 530 -21.65 -13.68 12.82
N CYS A 531 -20.60 -14.47 12.53
CA CYS A 531 -19.75 -14.32 11.34
C CYS A 531 -19.90 -15.46 10.33
N ASN A 532 -21.15 -15.80 9.99
CA ASN A 532 -21.46 -16.93 9.12
C ASN A 532 -22.61 -16.60 8.15
N ALA A 533 -22.35 -15.70 7.20
CA ALA A 533 -23.31 -15.41 6.14
C ALA A 533 -23.46 -16.60 5.17
N GLY A 534 -24.71 -16.91 4.81
CA GLY A 534 -25.03 -17.88 3.75
C GLY A 534 -24.71 -17.38 2.34
N GLN A 535 -24.55 -16.07 2.14
CA GLN A 535 -24.16 -15.46 0.86
C GLN A 535 -22.83 -14.69 0.99
N LYS A 536 -22.27 -14.21 -0.13
CA LYS A 536 -20.92 -13.64 -0.21
C LYS A 536 -20.97 -12.13 -0.07
N ALA A 537 -20.10 -11.55 0.74
CA ALA A 537 -19.71 -10.15 0.57
C ALA A 537 -18.54 -10.03 -0.43
N GLU A 538 -18.30 -8.84 -0.97
CA GLU A 538 -17.21 -8.63 -1.93
C GLU A 538 -16.26 -7.48 -1.53
N VAL A 539 -14.97 -7.68 -1.72
CA VAL A 539 -13.96 -6.62 -1.64
C VAL A 539 -13.21 -6.52 -2.96
N VAL A 540 -13.24 -5.34 -3.57
CA VAL A 540 -12.56 -5.04 -4.83
C VAL A 540 -11.38 -4.12 -4.53
N TYR A 541 -10.18 -4.65 -4.73
CA TYR A 541 -8.96 -3.88 -4.61
C TYR A 541 -8.88 -2.84 -5.73
N ILE A 542 -8.83 -1.56 -5.36
CA ILE A 542 -8.49 -0.50 -6.29
C ILE A 542 -7.22 0.18 -5.79
N ARG A 543 -6.16 0.07 -6.58
CA ARG A 543 -4.86 0.67 -6.29
C ARG A 543 -5.00 2.19 -6.15
N ILE A 544 -4.52 2.72 -5.03
CA ILE A 544 -4.49 4.16 -4.77
C ILE A 544 -3.07 4.68 -5.03
N PRO A 545 -2.87 5.60 -5.99
CA PRO A 545 -1.58 6.19 -6.26
C PRO A 545 -0.99 6.84 -5.01
N LYS A 546 0.30 6.62 -4.74
CA LYS A 546 0.99 7.09 -3.52
C LYS A 546 0.90 8.60 -3.34
N GLU A 547 0.88 9.35 -4.43
CA GLU A 547 0.76 10.80 -4.47
C GLU A 547 -0.56 11.30 -3.87
N ASN A 548 -1.65 10.56 -4.04
CA ASN A 548 -3.00 10.92 -3.58
C ASN A 548 -3.56 9.95 -2.51
N ARG A 549 -2.72 9.05 -1.98
CA ARG A 549 -3.08 8.20 -0.84
C ARG A 549 -3.26 9.06 0.42
N PRO A 550 -4.32 8.84 1.23
CA PRO A 550 -4.45 9.51 2.52
C PRO A 550 -3.19 9.32 3.37
N ALA A 551 -2.57 10.42 3.77
CA ALA A 551 -1.21 10.41 4.32
C ALA A 551 -1.10 9.68 5.66
N LEU A 552 -2.19 9.66 6.43
CA LEU A 552 -2.25 9.08 7.77
C LEU A 552 -2.62 7.59 7.79
N LEU A 553 -2.95 6.99 6.64
CA LEU A 553 -3.18 5.55 6.53
C LEU A 553 -1.86 4.76 6.48
N PRO A 554 -1.84 3.50 6.96
CA PRO A 554 -0.67 2.64 6.84
C PRO A 554 -0.25 2.45 5.38
N SER A 555 1.05 2.62 5.08
CA SER A 555 1.65 2.30 3.79
C SER A 555 2.55 1.06 3.94
N LEU A 556 1.94 -0.12 3.92
CA LEU A 556 2.63 -1.38 4.21
C LEU A 556 3.62 -1.73 3.09
N LYS A 557 4.82 -2.13 3.48
CA LYS A 557 5.95 -2.46 2.59
C LYS A 557 6.36 -3.90 2.84
N GLY A 558 6.48 -4.70 1.79
CA GLY A 558 6.91 -6.10 1.85
C GLY A 558 8.42 -6.26 2.08
N GLY A 559 9.19 -5.20 1.84
CA GLY A 559 10.63 -5.19 2.08
C GLY A 559 11.17 -3.80 2.38
N LYS A 560 12.48 -3.77 2.67
CA LYS A 560 13.22 -2.51 2.77
C LYS A 560 13.76 -2.13 1.38
N PRO A 561 13.63 -0.87 0.96
CA PRO A 561 14.30 -0.40 -0.24
C PRO A 561 15.82 -0.39 -0.01
N VAL A 562 16.55 -1.22 -0.74
CA VAL A 562 18.02 -1.35 -0.68
C VAL A 562 18.58 -1.36 -2.09
N PHE A 563 19.60 -0.54 -2.30
CA PHE A 563 20.51 -0.63 -3.43
C PHE A 563 21.93 -0.57 -2.87
N GLN A 564 22.54 -1.72 -2.66
CA GLN A 564 23.84 -1.84 -2.01
C GLN A 564 24.83 -2.55 -2.92
N ILE A 565 26.02 -1.97 -3.10
CA ILE A 565 27.15 -2.64 -3.76
C ILE A 565 27.82 -3.52 -2.70
N LEU A 566 27.85 -4.83 -2.96
CA LEU A 566 28.47 -5.82 -2.07
C LEU A 566 29.93 -6.05 -2.41
N SER A 567 30.26 -6.05 -3.71
CA SER A 567 31.63 -6.19 -4.18
C SER A 567 31.81 -5.51 -5.53
N TYR A 568 33.07 -5.18 -5.81
CA TYR A 568 33.55 -4.69 -7.09
C TYR A 568 34.90 -5.37 -7.38
N GLU A 569 35.11 -5.81 -8.61
CA GLU A 569 36.31 -6.50 -9.05
C GLU A 569 36.67 -6.09 -10.49
N ARG A 570 37.97 -5.92 -10.75
CA ARG A 570 38.53 -5.74 -12.09
C ARG A 570 39.71 -6.70 -12.33
N ARG A 571 39.79 -7.28 -13.53
CA ARG A 571 40.86 -8.20 -13.95
C ARG A 571 41.22 -8.06 -15.42
#